data_AF-A0A966WE12-F1
#
_entry.id   AF-A0A966WE12-F1
#
_cell.length_a   1.000
_cell.length_b   1.000
_cell.length_c   1.000
_cell.angle_alpha   90.00
_cell.angle_beta   90.00
_cell.angle_gamma   90.00
#
_symmetry.space_group_name_H-M   'P 1'
#
loop_
_entity.id
_entity.type
_entity.pdbx_description
1 polymer ?
#
loop_
_entity_poly.entity_id
_entity_poly.type
_entity_poly.pdbx_seq_one_letter_code
_entity_poly.pdbx_strand_id
1 'polypeptide(L)'
;MFRYILRRVAWSIPTLLIVTFLVYLALRIGTDPVASYKRVNPRASRAKIAEYIDVNGLDPNFVKGYFKWLKNFVTGEWPRSIKGRR
;
A
#
# COMPACT_ATOMS: atom_id res chain seq x y z
N MET A 1 33.32 -8.65 -14.00
CA MET A 1 31.91 -9.10 -14.06
C MET A 1 31.10 -8.74 -12.81
N PHE A 2 31.52 -9.10 -11.59
CA PHE A 2 30.77 -8.79 -10.35
C PHE A 2 30.44 -7.30 -10.13
N ARG A 3 31.43 -6.39 -10.27
CA ARG A 3 31.22 -4.92 -10.22
C ARG A 3 30.18 -4.42 -11.23
N TYR A 4 30.17 -5.00 -12.43
CA TYR A 4 29.22 -4.63 -13.48
C TYR A 4 27.80 -5.07 -13.13
N ILE A 5 27.64 -6.29 -12.61
CA ILE A 5 26.35 -6.82 -12.14
C ILE A 5 25.80 -5.95 -11.00
N LEU A 6 26.63 -5.65 -10.00
CA LEU A 6 26.23 -4.83 -8.85
C LEU A 6 25.76 -3.43 -9.28
N ARG A 7 26.50 -2.79 -10.20
CA ARG A 7 26.09 -1.51 -10.78
C ARG A 7 24.74 -1.60 -11.50
N ARG A 8 24.52 -2.66 -12.28
CA ARG A 8 23.26 -2.88 -13.01
C ARG A 8 22.08 -3.09 -12.06
N VAL A 9 22.26 -3.88 -11.01
CA VAL A 9 21.23 -4.10 -9.98
C VAL A 9 20.95 -2.80 -9.23
N ALA A 10 21.98 -2.04 -8.85
CA ALA A 10 21.82 -0.75 -8.19
C ALA A 10 20.97 0.23 -9.02
N TRP A 11 21.14 0.26 -10.36
CA TRP A 11 20.31 1.07 -11.25
C TRP A 11 18.88 0.56 -11.42
N SER A 12 18.65 -0.75 -11.26
CA SER A 12 17.29 -1.29 -11.34
C SER A 12 16.42 -0.93 -10.12
N ILE A 13 17.02 -0.75 -8.95
CA ILE A 13 16.31 -0.39 -7.71
C ILE A 13 15.49 0.90 -7.86
N PRO A 14 16.06 2.06 -8.26
CA PRO A 14 15.28 3.29 -8.39
C PRO A 14 14.19 3.16 -9.48
N THR A 15 14.45 2.46 -10.59
CA THR A 15 13.44 2.20 -11.61
C THR A 15 12.27 1.41 -11.06
N LEU A 16 12.54 0.32 -10.32
CA LEU A 16 11.51 -0.50 -9.69
C LEU A 16 10.70 0.31 -8.67
N LEU A 17 11.37 1.11 -7.84
CA LEU A 17 10.70 1.97 -6.86
C LEU A 17 9.77 2.98 -7.53
N ILE A 18 10.20 3.61 -8.63
CA ILE A 18 9.36 4.56 -9.37
C ILE A 18 8.15 3.84 -9.97
N VAL A 19 8.36 2.75 -10.70
CA VAL A 19 7.28 2.03 -11.38
C VAL A 19 6.25 1.50 -10.38
N THR A 20 6.71 0.88 -9.29
CA THR A 20 5.81 0.35 -8.26
C THR A 20 5.09 1.46 -7.50
N PHE A 21 5.74 2.61 -7.25
CA PHE A 21 5.08 3.78 -6.67
C PHE A 21 3.98 4.34 -7.59
N LEU A 22 4.22 4.39 -8.90
CA LEU A 22 3.21 4.84 -9.87
C LEU A 22 2.00 3.90 -9.90
N VAL A 23 2.24 2.57 -9.89
CA VAL A 23 1.15 1.58 -9.82
C VAL A 23 0.37 1.71 -8.51
N TYR A 24 1.09 1.85 -7.38
CA TYR A 24 0.47 2.08 -6.07
C TYR A 24 -0.41 3.34 -6.08
N LEU A 25 0.08 4.45 -6.63
CA LEU A 25 -0.64 5.71 -6.73
C LEU A 25 -1.88 5.58 -7.62
N ALA A 26 -1.75 4.92 -8.78
CA ALA A 26 -2.87 4.69 -9.70
C ALA A 26 -4.01 3.91 -9.02
N LEU A 27 -3.69 2.84 -8.28
CA LEU A 27 -4.69 2.07 -7.52
C LEU A 27 -5.33 2.90 -6.41
N ARG A 28 -4.54 3.75 -5.76
CA ARG A 28 -4.99 4.53 -4.61
C ARG A 28 -5.84 5.74 -4.99
N ILE A 29 -5.61 6.33 -6.16
CA ILE A 29 -6.44 7.39 -6.71
C ILE A 29 -7.68 6.80 -7.39
N GLY A 30 -7.54 5.65 -8.07
CA GLY A 30 -8.63 5.01 -8.80
C GLY A 30 -9.72 4.42 -7.89
N THR A 31 -9.44 4.20 -6.61
CA THR A 31 -10.40 3.66 -5.65
C THR A 31 -10.52 4.56 -4.43
N ASP A 32 -11.75 4.81 -3.98
CA ASP A 32 -12.00 5.43 -2.66
C ASP A 32 -12.50 4.37 -1.65
N PRO A 33 -11.56 3.64 -1.01
CA PRO A 33 -11.90 2.60 -0.04
C PRO A 33 -12.49 3.18 1.25
N VAL A 34 -12.17 4.43 1.60
CA VAL A 34 -12.71 5.07 2.82
C VAL A 34 -14.15 5.49 2.60
N ALA A 35 -14.49 6.11 1.46
CA ALA A 35 -15.87 6.42 1.11
C ALA A 35 -16.70 5.14 0.94
N SER A 36 -16.14 4.10 0.33
CA SER A 36 -16.82 2.81 0.21
C SER A 36 -17.10 2.18 1.58
N TYR A 37 -16.14 2.23 2.51
CA TYR A 37 -16.34 1.76 3.87
C TYR A 37 -17.42 2.57 4.63
N LYS A 38 -17.42 3.90 4.49
CA LYS A 38 -18.43 4.78 5.11
C LYS A 38 -19.84 4.53 4.57
N ARG A 39 -19.98 4.23 3.26
CA ARG A 39 -21.28 3.89 2.65
C ARG A 39 -21.86 2.60 3.23
N VAL A 40 -21.03 1.58 3.43
CA VAL A 40 -21.47 0.29 4.00
C VAL A 40 -21.67 0.38 5.52
N ASN A 41 -20.92 1.25 6.21
CA ASN A 41 -20.96 1.40 7.67
C ASN A 41 -21.29 2.84 8.09
N PRO A 42 -22.52 3.35 7.85
CA PRO A 42 -22.88 4.75 8.11
C PRO A 42 -22.84 5.13 9.60
N ARG A 43 -22.91 4.15 10.51
CA ARG A 43 -22.82 4.34 11.97
C ARG A 43 -21.40 4.15 12.54
N ALA A 44 -20.39 3.96 11.69
CA ALA A 44 -19.02 3.78 12.17
C ALA A 44 -18.53 5.04 12.89
N SER A 45 -18.02 4.87 14.11
CA SER A 45 -17.42 5.97 14.86
C SER A 45 -16.17 6.50 14.15
N ARG A 46 -15.79 7.76 14.42
CA ARG A 46 -14.54 8.33 13.88
C ARG A 46 -13.31 7.49 14.23
N ALA A 47 -13.29 6.91 15.44
CA ALA A 47 -12.24 6.00 15.87
C ALA A 47 -12.16 4.74 15.00
N LYS A 48 -13.31 4.14 14.64
CA LYS A 48 -13.35 2.97 13.75
C LYS A 48 -12.93 3.28 12.32
N ILE A 49 -13.22 4.49 11.84
CA ILE A 49 -12.76 4.93 10.51
C ILE A 49 -11.24 5.15 10.53
N ALA A 50 -10.70 5.74 11.60
CA ALA A 50 -9.25 5.92 11.73
C ALA A 50 -8.51 4.57 11.86
N GLU A 51 -9.06 3.63 12.62
CA GLU A 51 -8.55 2.25 12.71
C GLU A 51 -8.57 1.57 11.33
N TYR A 52 -9.67 1.68 10.60
CA TYR A 52 -9.77 1.15 9.23
C TYR A 52 -8.73 1.76 8.30
N ILE A 53 -8.50 3.08 8.41
CA ILE A 53 -7.48 3.77 7.62
C ILE A 53 -6.08 3.22 7.94
N ASP A 54 -5.73 3.12 9.22
CA ASP A 54 -4.38 2.70 9.61
C ASP A 54 -4.09 1.24 9.25
N VAL A 55 -5.04 0.34 9.52
CA VAL A 55 -4.92 -1.11 9.25
C VAL A 55 -4.78 -1.39 7.75
N ASN A 56 -5.49 -0.65 6.91
CA ASN A 56 -5.45 -0.84 5.46
C ASN A 56 -4.37 0.03 4.76
N GLY A 57 -3.52 0.72 5.53
CA GLY A 57 -2.48 1.59 4.97
C GLY A 57 -3.06 2.76 4.15
N LEU A 58 -4.25 3.22 4.52
CA LEU A 58 -5.00 4.26 3.82
C LEU A 58 -4.58 5.70 4.21
N ASP A 59 -3.32 5.88 4.63
CA ASP A 59 -2.76 7.17 5.04
C ASP A 59 -2.94 8.24 3.93
N PRO A 60 -3.42 9.46 4.26
CA PRO A 60 -3.53 10.56 3.31
C PRO A 60 -2.19 10.96 2.65
N ASN A 61 -1.06 10.66 3.29
CA ASN A 61 0.27 10.84 2.71
C ASN A 61 0.67 9.58 1.92
N PHE A 62 0.58 9.67 0.59
CA PHE A 62 0.89 8.56 -0.32
C PHE A 62 2.31 8.05 -0.21
N VAL A 63 3.28 8.91 0.08
CA VAL A 63 4.69 8.52 0.23
C VAL A 63 4.85 7.64 1.47
N LYS A 64 4.31 8.09 2.61
CA LYS A 64 4.32 7.29 3.85
C LYS A 64 3.59 5.95 3.67
N GLY A 65 2.41 5.99 3.04
CA GLY A 65 1.62 4.79 2.76
C GLY A 65 2.37 3.79 1.87
N TYR A 66 3.05 4.28 0.82
CA TYR A 66 3.86 3.45 -0.07
C TYR A 66 5.03 2.79 0.67
N PHE A 67 5.78 3.54 1.50
CA PHE A 67 6.89 2.94 2.26
C PHE A 67 6.40 1.97 3.35
N LYS A 68 5.25 2.23 3.98
CA LYS A 68 4.60 1.27 4.91
C LYS A 68 4.24 -0.02 4.16
N TRP A 69 3.60 0.11 2.99
CA TRP A 69 3.25 -1.02 2.14
C TRP A 69 4.49 -1.80 1.66
N LEU A 70 5.51 -1.10 1.15
CA LEU A 70 6.75 -1.70 0.65
C LEU A 70 7.50 -2.44 1.76
N LYS A 71 7.59 -1.83 2.95
CA LYS A 71 8.18 -2.48 4.13
C LYS A 71 7.46 -3.79 4.43
N ASN A 72 6.13 -3.73 4.57
CA ASN A 72 5.30 -4.91 4.86
C ASN A 72 5.41 -5.99 3.77
N PHE A 73 5.52 -5.58 2.50
CA PHE A 73 5.72 -6.48 1.39
C PHE A 73 7.06 -7.23 1.50
N VAL A 74 8.15 -6.51 1.76
CA VAL A 74 9.51 -7.08 1.88
C VAL A 74 9.69 -7.89 3.16
N THR A 75 9.05 -7.51 4.27
CA THR A 75 9.10 -8.26 5.54
C THR A 75 8.16 -9.47 5.57
N GLY A 76 7.30 -9.65 4.55
CA GLY A 76 6.31 -10.72 4.52
C GLY A 76 5.10 -10.48 5.43
N GLU A 77 4.95 -9.30 6.01
CA GLU A 77 3.80 -8.91 6.82
C GLU A 77 2.61 -8.48 5.94
N TRP A 78 2.11 -9.43 5.16
CA TRP A 78 1.06 -9.13 4.19
C TRP A 78 -0.31 -8.97 4.87
N PRO A 79 -1.17 -8.06 4.35
CA PRO A 79 -2.53 -7.93 4.86
C PRO A 79 -3.26 -9.26 4.81
N ARG A 80 -4.08 -9.55 5.83
CA ARG A 80 -4.88 -10.77 5.84
C ARG A 80 -5.81 -10.77 4.63
N SER A 81 -5.72 -11.83 3.82
CA SER A 81 -6.66 -12.06 2.74
C SER A 81 -8.08 -12.15 3.31
N ILE A 82 -9.03 -11.46 2.67
CA ILE A 82 -10.45 -11.58 2.99
C ILE A 82 -10.88 -12.98 2.54
N LYS A 83 -10.75 -13.97 3.42
CA LYS A 83 -11.35 -15.29 3.22
C LYS A 83 -12.86 -15.11 3.29
N GLY A 84 -13.51 -15.07 2.12
CA GLY A 84 -14.94 -15.23 2.03
C GLY A 84 -15.33 -16.56 2.67
N ARG A 85 -16.07 -16.51 3.77
CA ARG A 85 -16.69 -17.69 4.36
C ARG A 85 -17.88 -18.01 3.45
N ARG A 86 -17.74 -19.03 2.59
CA ARG A 86 -18.89 -19.66 1.93
C ARG A 86 -19.65 -20.48 2.98
#